data_AF-A0A8S9QCB1-F1
#
_entry.id   AF-A0A8S9QCB1-F1
#
_cell.length_a   1.000
_cell.length_b   1.000
_cell.length_c   1.000
_cell.angle_alpha   90.00
_cell.angle_beta   90.00
_cell.angle_gamma   90.00
#
_symmetry.space_group_name_H-M   'P 1'
#
loop_
_entity.id
_entity.type
_entity.pdbx_description
1 polymer ?
#
loop_
_entity_poly.entity_id
_entity_poly.type
_entity_poly.pdbx_seq_one_letter_code
_entity_poly.pdbx_strand_id
1 'polypeptide(L)' 'MASLSDDGYWDLPPVQSDNQLSLLSYLTTVTLQDQMDYYEWELDRKTSLTYSTHQFYNILIPNSPTVPWFKAVWIK' A
#
# COMPACT_ATOMS: atom_id res chain seq x y z
N MET A 1 -10.92 -33.24 4.19
CA MET A 1 -9.90 -34.30 4.15
C MET A 1 -10.44 -35.59 3.49
N ALA A 2 -11.33 -35.50 2.52
CA ALA A 2 -12.10 -36.66 2.02
C ALA A 2 -12.16 -36.74 0.49
N SER A 3 -11.08 -36.36 -0.20
CA SER A 3 -11.03 -36.43 -1.68
C SER A 3 -9.62 -36.61 -2.24
N LEU A 4 -8.71 -37.31 -1.53
CA LEU A 4 -7.30 -37.49 -1.95
C LEU A 4 -6.98 -38.92 -2.43
N SER A 5 -8.00 -39.69 -2.78
CA SER A 5 -7.81 -41.02 -3.37
C SER A 5 -9.07 -41.39 -4.14
N ASP A 6 -8.95 -41.49 -5.46
CA ASP A 6 -9.93 -42.15 -6.31
C ASP A 6 -9.25 -43.38 -6.94
N ASP A 7 -9.96 -44.50 -6.93
CA ASP A 7 -9.56 -45.75 -7.59
C ASP A 7 -8.12 -46.28 -7.31
N GLY A 8 -7.66 -46.17 -6.06
CA GLY A 8 -6.37 -46.73 -5.63
C GLY A 8 -5.12 -45.96 -6.07
N TYR A 9 -5.29 -44.82 -6.73
CA TYR A 9 -4.21 -43.87 -7.01
C TYR A 9 -4.27 -42.69 -6.04
N TRP A 10 -3.10 -42.28 -5.54
CA TRP A 10 -2.96 -41.06 -4.78
C TRP A 10 -2.95 -39.89 -5.76
N ASP A 11 -3.98 -39.05 -5.71
CA ASP A 11 -3.96 -37.73 -6.35
C ASP A 11 -3.06 -36.80 -5.54
N LEU A 12 -1.76 -37.03 -5.66
CA LEU A 12 -0.77 -36.09 -5.17
C LEU A 12 -0.88 -34.84 -6.06
N PRO A 13 -0.99 -33.64 -5.47
CA PRO A 13 -0.86 -32.43 -6.27
C PRO A 13 0.45 -32.51 -7.06
N PRO A 14 0.46 -32.05 -8.32
CA PRO A 14 1.63 -32.16 -9.18
C PRO A 14 2.85 -31.60 -8.46
N VAL A 15 4.02 -32.20 -8.70
CA VAL A 15 5.28 -31.74 -8.12
C VAL A 15 5.35 -30.22 -8.32
N GLN A 16 5.46 -29.47 -7.23
CA GLN A 16 5.49 -28.02 -7.31
C GLN A 16 6.63 -27.66 -8.27
N SER A 17 6.34 -26.90 -9.32
CA SER A 17 7.37 -26.48 -10.26
C SER A 17 8.49 -25.76 -9.50
N ASP A 18 9.74 -25.83 -9.98
CA ASP A 18 10.87 -25.15 -9.34
C ASP A 18 10.59 -23.66 -9.09
N ASN A 19 9.81 -23.03 -9.98
CA ASN A 19 9.32 -21.66 -9.83
C ASN A 19 8.43 -21.49 -8.59
N GLN A 20 7.46 -22.39 -8.37
CA GLN A 20 6.61 -22.36 -7.18
C GLN A 20 7.42 -22.61 -5.91
N LEU A 21 8.38 -23.53 -5.95
CA LEU A 21 9.25 -23.83 -4.80
C LEU A 21 10.15 -22.64 -4.44
N SER A 22 10.70 -21.97 -5.45
CA SER A 22 11.52 -20.77 -5.28
C SER A 22 10.73 -19.61 -4.65
N LEU A 23 9.50 -19.38 -5.13
CA LEU A 23 8.61 -18.36 -4.60
C LEU A 23 8.16 -18.69 -3.17
N LEU A 24 7.83 -19.95 -2.90
CA LEU A 24 7.46 -20.42 -1.56
C LEU A 24 8.63 -20.27 -0.58
N SER A 25 9.85 -20.64 -0.99
CA SER A 25 11.06 -20.45 -0.19
C SER A 25 11.29 -18.98 0.12
N TYR A 26 11.13 -18.10 -0.86
CA TYR A 26 11.27 -16.66 -0.63
C TYR A 26 10.24 -16.14 0.37
N LEU A 27 8.95 -16.43 0.17
CA LEU A 27 7.86 -15.97 1.04
C LEU A 27 8.00 -16.50 2.48
N THR A 28 8.52 -17.71 2.67
CA THR A 28 8.71 -18.31 4.00
C THR A 28 10.00 -17.88 4.70
N THR A 29 10.98 -17.35 3.95
CA THR A 29 12.23 -16.84 4.51
C THR A 29 12.15 -15.34 4.85
N VAL A 30 11.19 -14.62 4.26
CA VAL A 30 10.92 -13.23 4.63
C VAL A 30 10.38 -13.19 6.06
N THR A 31 11.21 -12.70 6.98
CA THR A 31 10.81 -12.46 8.37
C THR A 31 9.88 -11.26 8.41
N LEU A 32 8.61 -11.49 8.71
CA LEU A 32 7.65 -10.42 8.97
C LEU A 32 8.05 -9.73 10.28
N GLN A 33 8.24 -8.41 10.23
CA GLN A 33 8.54 -7.63 11.42
C GLN A 33 7.23 -7.38 12.17
N ASP A 34 7.22 -7.58 13.50
CA ASP A 34 6.06 -7.30 14.37
C ASP A 34 5.86 -5.79 14.62
N GLN A 35 6.67 -4.96 13.97
CA GLN A 35 6.54 -3.52 14.06
C GLN A 35 5.36 -3.08 13.20
N MET A 36 4.46 -2.27 13.76
CA MET A 36 3.45 -1.59 12.97
C MET A 36 4.12 -0.70 11.93
N ASP A 37 3.73 -0.89 10.67
CA ASP A 37 4.02 0.07 9.61
C ASP A 37 3.47 1.44 10.02
N TYR A 38 4.29 2.47 9.87
CA TYR A 38 3.89 3.84 10.12
C TYR A 38 4.12 4.67 8.86
N TYR A 39 3.17 5.55 8.56
CA TYR A 39 3.28 6.47 7.44
C TYR A 39 4.12 7.67 7.85
N GLU A 40 5.19 7.95 7.10
CA GLU A 40 5.94 9.19 7.20
C GLU A 40 5.52 10.15 6.08
N TRP A 41 5.24 11.41 6.43
CA TRP A 41 4.98 12.46 5.45
C TRP A 41 6.24 13.32 5.29
N GLU A 42 6.89 13.26 4.13
CA GLU A 42 8.05 14.11 3.84
C GLU A 42 7.64 15.34 3.04
N LEU A 43 7.93 16.53 3.58
CA LEU A 43 7.73 17.82 2.94
C LEU A 43 8.99 18.66 3.08
N ASP A 44 9.55 19.16 1.97
CA ASP A 44 10.75 20.02 1.97
C ASP A 44 11.91 19.47 2.83
N ARG A 45 12.20 18.16 2.66
CA ARG A 45 13.23 17.41 3.41
C ARG A 45 13.00 17.34 4.93
N LYS A 46 11.78 17.63 5.39
CA LYS A 46 11.36 17.45 6.78
C LYS A 46 10.30 16.37 6.84
N THR A 47 10.55 15.35 7.66
CA THR A 47 9.57 14.31 7.94
C THR A 47 8.62 14.77 9.05
N SER A 48 7.34 14.54 8.82
CA SER A 48 6.25 14.77 9.77
C SER A 48 5.52 13.47 10.04
N LEU A 49 5.23 13.23 11.31
CA LEU A 49 4.38 12.12 11.75
C LEU A 49 2.89 12.42 11.55
N THR A 50 2.53 13.67 11.26
CA THR A 50 1.16 14.10 11.06
C THR A 50 0.95 14.68 9.67
N TYR A 51 -0.18 14.33 9.07
CA TYR A 51 -0.61 14.91 7.81
C TYR A 51 -1.16 16.32 8.03
N SER A 52 -0.70 17.29 7.23
CA SER A 52 -1.19 18.66 7.28
C SER A 52 -1.56 19.16 5.88
N THR A 53 -2.84 19.08 5.57
CA THR A 53 -3.41 19.56 4.30
C THR A 53 -2.94 20.98 3.96
N HIS A 54 -2.95 21.89 4.95
CA HIS A 54 -2.51 23.28 4.75
C HIS A 54 -1.03 23.36 4.36
N GLN A 55 -0.14 22.62 5.01
CA GLN A 55 1.28 22.61 4.66
C GLN A 55 1.53 22.03 3.27
N PHE A 56 0.86 20.93 2.93
CA PHE A 56 0.92 20.34 1.58
C PHE A 56 0.46 21.34 0.51
N TYR A 57 -0.70 21.98 0.70
CA TYR A 57 -1.21 22.95 -0.27
C TYR A 57 -0.31 24.19 -0.39
N ASN A 58 0.26 24.69 0.70
CA ASN A 58 1.18 25.83 0.65
C ASN A 58 2.46 25.53 -0.15
N ILE A 59 2.95 24.29 -0.08
CA ILE A 59 4.15 23.86 -0.82
C ILE A 59 3.80 23.58 -2.29
N LEU A 60 2.69 22.87 -2.55
CA LEU A 60 2.29 22.49 -3.90
C LEU A 60 1.76 23.66 -4.71
N ILE A 61 1.17 24.66 -4.07
CA ILE A 61 0.56 25.82 -4.72
C ILE A 61 1.29 27.09 -4.25
N PRO A 62 2.49 27.37 -4.78
CA PRO A 62 3.15 28.62 -4.49
C PRO A 62 2.35 29.78 -5.07
N ASN A 63 1.97 30.74 -4.22
CA ASN A 63 1.42 32.05 -4.61
C ASN A 63 0.11 32.01 -5.44
N SER A 64 -0.89 31.22 -5.03
CA SER A 64 -2.24 31.41 -5.59
C SER A 64 -2.83 32.74 -5.10
N PRO A 65 -3.32 33.62 -5.99
CA PRO A 65 -3.99 34.85 -5.57
C PRO A 65 -5.22 34.50 -4.74
N THR A 66 -5.46 35.24 -3.65
CA THR A 66 -6.69 35.14 -2.86
C THR A 66 -7.87 35.60 -3.73
N VAL A 67 -8.51 34.66 -4.42
CA VAL A 67 -9.68 34.96 -5.26
C VAL A 67 -10.88 35.18 -4.35
N PRO A 68 -11.62 36.31 -4.48
CA PRO A 68 -12.82 36.56 -3.70
C PRO A 68 -14.00 35.73 -4.23
N TRP A 69 -13.99 34.42 -3.93
CA TRP A 69 -14.99 33.45 -4.40
C TRP A 69 -16.43 33.84 -4.09
N PHE A 70 -16.65 34.62 -3.01
CA PHE A 70 -17.98 35.12 -2.65
C PHE A 70 -18.64 35.95 -3.77
N LYS A 71 -17.87 36.64 -4.62
CA LYS A 71 -18.42 37.39 -5.76
C LYS A 71 -18.79 36.49 -6.95
N ALA A 72 -18.16 35.33 -7.07
CA ALA A 72 -18.34 34.42 -8.20
C ALA A 72 -19.41 33.35 -7.94
N VAL A 73 -19.56 32.92 -6.69
CA VAL A 73 -20.46 31.81 -6.31
C VAL A 73 -21.82 32.32 -5.86
N TRP A 74 -21.89 33.49 -5.23
CA TRP A 74 -23.16 34.03 -4.77
C TRP A 74 -23.86 34.82 -5.86
N ILE A 75 -24.89 34.22 -6.45
CA ILE A 75 -25.92 34.94 -7.19
C ILE A 75 -26.76 35.66 -6.13
N LYS A 76 -26.92 36.98 -6.29
CA LYS A 76 -27.68 37.84 -5.38
C LYS A 76 -29.18 37.68 -5.59
#